data_AF-A0ABD3NB17-F1
#
_entry.id   AF-A0ABD3NB17-F1
#
_cell.length_a   1.000
_cell.length_b   1.000
_cell.length_c   1.000
_cell.angle_alpha   90.00
_cell.angle_beta   90.00
_cell.angle_gamma   90.00
#
_symmetry.space_group_name_H-M   'P 1'
#
loop_
_entity.id
_entity.type
_entity.pdbx_description
1 polymer ?
#
loop_
_entity_poly.entity_id
_entity_poly.type
_entity_poly.pdbx_seq_one_letter_code
_entity_poly.pdbx_strand_id
1 'polypeptide(L)'
;MSREEPYQHGRPTDGMCCLCTMEDITDEDQNYVEFQSYPSMKWKPANFEMCVVQQLLDTQFEQYINTVKTTDCQATLRRLLKNGPPIYISDKHGLPLEEGDTHVTTLWFAVDNRERSGKLKGAVDGEERVKLWKELNEFLIEEGKEEGDDDDEEGADGGDE
;
A
#
# COMPACT_ATOMS: atom_id res chain seq x y z
N MET A 1 22.29 15.33 -22.06
CA MET A 1 21.68 15.28 -20.71
C MET A 1 20.35 16.00 -20.83
N SER A 2 19.27 15.25 -21.07
CA SER A 2 17.93 15.83 -21.14
C SER A 2 17.61 16.35 -19.75
N ARG A 3 17.40 17.66 -19.61
CA ARG A 3 16.82 18.24 -18.40
C ARG A 3 15.39 17.72 -18.35
N GLU A 4 15.10 16.82 -17.42
CA GLU A 4 13.72 16.47 -17.08
C GLU A 4 13.08 17.73 -16.50
N GLU A 5 12.09 18.28 -17.18
CA GLU A 5 11.33 19.41 -16.65
C GLU A 5 10.57 18.94 -15.41
N PRO A 6 10.61 19.68 -14.28
CA PRO A 6 9.88 19.29 -13.09
C PRO A 6 8.39 19.23 -13.41
N TYR A 7 7.74 18.12 -13.06
CA TYR A 7 6.31 17.97 -13.22
C TYR A 7 5.59 19.12 -12.51
N GLN A 8 4.63 19.75 -13.19
CA GLN A 8 3.82 20.81 -12.60
C GLN A 8 2.56 20.21 -11.97
N HIS A 9 2.50 20.22 -10.64
CA HIS A 9 1.34 19.75 -9.89
C HIS A 9 0.07 20.53 -10.22
N GLY A 10 -1.05 19.82 -10.17
CA GLY A 10 -2.37 20.33 -10.49
C GLY A 10 -3.03 21.09 -9.33
N ARG A 11 -4.34 21.26 -9.47
CA ARG A 11 -5.24 21.93 -8.54
C ARG A 11 -6.54 21.14 -8.45
N PRO A 12 -7.30 21.25 -7.35
CA PRO A 12 -8.59 20.59 -7.25
C PRO A 12 -9.54 21.05 -8.35
N THR A 13 -10.36 20.12 -8.86
CA THR A 13 -11.41 20.44 -9.82
C THR A 13 -12.60 21.10 -9.13
N ASP A 14 -13.38 21.90 -9.86
CA ASP A 14 -14.60 22.52 -9.33
C ASP A 14 -15.58 21.45 -8.81
N GLY A 15 -16.05 21.63 -7.58
CA GLY A 15 -16.93 20.67 -6.88
C GLY A 15 -16.26 19.36 -6.44
N MET A 16 -14.93 19.29 -6.40
CA MET A 16 -14.21 18.13 -5.86
C MET A 16 -14.47 17.98 -4.36
N CYS A 17 -14.80 16.77 -3.92
CA CYS A 17 -15.03 16.46 -2.51
C CYS A 17 -14.32 15.17 -2.10
N CYS A 18 -13.99 15.07 -0.81
CA CYS A 18 -13.38 13.89 -0.23
C CYS A 18 -14.40 12.75 -0.16
N LEU A 19 -14.06 11.60 -0.75
CA LEU A 19 -14.95 10.42 -0.71
C LEU A 19 -15.12 9.81 0.69
N CYS A 20 -14.27 10.16 1.66
CA CYS A 20 -14.34 9.64 3.03
C CYS A 20 -15.12 10.57 3.97
N THR A 21 -14.81 11.86 3.97
CA THR A 21 -15.39 12.85 4.89
C THR A 21 -16.56 13.62 4.27
N MET A 22 -16.70 13.59 2.94
CA MET A 22 -17.63 14.43 2.15
C MET A 22 -17.36 15.93 2.25
N GLU A 23 -16.20 16.33 2.79
CA GLU A 23 -15.75 17.72 2.82
C GLU A 23 -15.23 18.15 1.44
N ASP A 24 -15.35 19.44 1.13
CA ASP A 24 -14.89 20.00 -0.13
C ASP A 24 -13.35 20.00 -0.19
N ILE A 25 -12.80 19.67 -1.36
CA ILE A 25 -11.36 19.77 -1.63
C ILE A 25 -11.13 21.03 -2.45
N THR A 26 -10.53 22.05 -1.84
CA THR A 26 -10.39 23.37 -2.44
C THR A 26 -8.95 23.89 -2.37
N ASP A 27 -8.61 24.83 -3.26
CA ASP A 27 -7.34 25.56 -3.19
C ASP A 27 -7.25 26.40 -1.90
N GLU A 28 -8.38 26.88 -1.37
CA GLU A 28 -8.47 27.72 -0.17
C GLU A 28 -8.15 26.94 1.10
N ASP A 29 -8.68 25.72 1.22
CA ASP A 29 -8.45 24.83 2.37
C ASP A 29 -7.12 24.08 2.30
N GLN A 30 -6.43 24.17 1.16
CA GLN A 30 -5.13 23.54 0.90
C GLN A 30 -5.10 22.03 1.19
N ASN A 31 -6.25 21.35 1.08
CA ASN A 31 -6.42 19.95 1.43
C ASN A 31 -6.31 19.00 0.21
N TYR A 32 -5.90 19.53 -0.95
CA TYR A 32 -5.65 18.76 -2.17
C TYR A 32 -4.35 17.94 -2.11
N VAL A 33 -4.41 16.71 -2.64
CA VAL A 33 -3.30 15.77 -2.68
C VAL A 33 -3.22 15.11 -4.04
N GLU A 34 -1.99 14.93 -4.53
CA GLU A 34 -1.70 14.08 -5.68
C GLU A 34 -0.86 12.87 -5.27
N PHE A 35 -0.97 11.80 -6.05
CA PHE A 35 -0.17 10.60 -5.85
C PHE A 35 0.46 10.15 -7.17
N GLN A 36 1.66 9.60 -7.07
CA GLN A 36 2.39 8.99 -8.16
C GLN A 36 2.42 7.48 -7.95
N SER A 37 2.09 6.72 -8.99
CA SER A 37 2.09 5.25 -8.96
C SER A 37 3.23 4.66 -9.79
N TYR A 38 3.69 3.45 -9.41
CA TYR A 38 4.76 2.72 -10.11
C TYR A 38 4.19 1.49 -10.84
N PRO A 39 4.64 1.17 -12.07
CA PRO A 39 5.77 1.74 -12.81
C PRO A 39 5.43 2.92 -13.72
N SER A 40 4.16 3.33 -13.84
CA SER A 40 3.78 4.40 -14.78
C SER A 40 4.43 5.75 -14.48
N MET A 41 4.76 6.00 -13.20
CA MET A 41 5.30 7.26 -12.68
C MET A 41 4.41 8.47 -13.00
N LYS A 42 3.11 8.25 -13.21
CA LYS A 42 2.14 9.30 -13.50
C LYS A 42 1.54 9.85 -12.20
N TRP A 43 1.51 11.17 -12.10
CA TRP A 43 0.80 11.90 -11.05
C TRP A 43 -0.70 11.94 -11.33
N LYS A 44 -1.50 11.74 -10.28
CA LYS A 44 -2.97 11.71 -10.32
C LYS A 44 -3.55 12.39 -9.08
N PRO A 45 -4.72 13.03 -9.17
CA PRO A 45 -5.42 13.55 -8.00
C PRO A 45 -5.88 12.40 -7.10
N ALA A 46 -5.70 12.54 -5.79
CA ALA A 46 -6.32 11.65 -4.82
C ALA A 46 -7.80 12.01 -4.66
N ASN A 47 -8.67 11.03 -4.46
CA ASN A 47 -10.08 11.25 -4.14
C ASN A 47 -10.32 11.52 -2.64
N PHE A 48 -9.23 11.65 -1.88
CA PHE A 48 -9.24 11.93 -0.45
C PHE A 48 -8.50 13.24 -0.17
N GLU A 49 -9.00 13.96 0.82
CA GLU A 49 -8.33 15.14 1.32
C GLU A 49 -7.08 14.79 2.13
N MET A 50 -6.21 15.78 2.32
CA MET A 50 -4.94 15.66 3.03
C MET A 50 -5.03 14.89 4.35
N CYS A 51 -6.00 15.22 5.21
CA CYS A 51 -6.07 14.64 6.54
C CYS A 51 -6.32 13.12 6.49
N VAL A 52 -7.16 12.68 5.56
CA VAL A 52 -7.47 11.26 5.32
C VAL A 52 -6.26 10.52 4.76
N VAL A 53 -5.57 11.11 3.78
CA VAL A 53 -4.34 10.51 3.22
C VAL A 53 -3.26 10.39 4.30
N GLN A 54 -3.09 11.43 5.12
CA GLN A 54 -2.13 11.41 6.23
C GLN A 54 -2.49 10.36 7.28
N GLN A 55 -3.77 10.23 7.64
CA GLN A 55 -4.23 9.20 8.55
C GLN A 55 -3.95 7.80 8.00
N LEU A 56 -4.20 7.54 6.71
CA LEU A 56 -3.88 6.26 6.08
C LEU A 56 -2.38 5.94 6.15
N LEU A 57 -1.50 6.92 5.89
CA LEU A 57 -0.05 6.76 6.03
C LEU A 57 0.34 6.36 7.46
N ASP A 58 -0.29 6.99 8.46
CA ASP A 58 0.06 6.80 9.85
C ASP A 58 -0.51 5.51 10.45
N THR A 59 -1.68 5.04 10.01
CA THR A 59 -2.41 3.97 10.69
C THR A 59 -2.51 2.66 9.93
N GLN A 60 -2.37 2.64 8.59
CA GLN A 60 -2.67 1.42 7.80
C GLN A 60 -1.75 0.25 8.17
N PHE A 61 -0.47 0.50 8.43
CA PHE A 61 0.47 -0.55 8.86
C PHE A 61 0.16 -1.06 10.27
N GLU A 62 -0.08 -0.15 11.22
CA GLU A 62 -0.44 -0.52 12.59
C GLU A 62 -1.75 -1.32 12.62
N GLN A 63 -2.76 -0.90 11.86
CA GLN A 63 -4.03 -1.62 11.72
C GLN A 63 -3.82 -3.03 11.16
N TYR A 64 -2.93 -3.20 10.17
CA TYR A 64 -2.56 -4.53 9.67
C TYR A 64 -1.99 -5.41 10.79
N ILE A 65 -0.99 -4.92 11.52
CA ILE A 65 -0.34 -5.68 12.60
C ILE A 65 -1.34 -6.03 13.70
N ASN A 66 -2.17 -5.08 14.12
CA ASN A 66 -3.19 -5.32 15.12
C ASN A 66 -4.20 -6.36 14.63
N THR A 67 -4.68 -6.25 13.39
CA THR A 67 -5.63 -7.21 12.82
C THR A 67 -5.03 -8.61 12.76
N VAL A 68 -3.78 -8.76 12.32
CA VAL A 68 -3.09 -10.07 12.26
C VAL A 68 -2.97 -10.68 13.66
N LYS A 69 -2.69 -9.87 14.69
CA LYS A 69 -2.54 -10.33 16.08
C LYS A 69 -3.85 -10.62 16.81
N THR A 70 -4.95 -9.98 16.42
CA THR A 70 -6.23 -10.08 17.15
C THR A 70 -7.33 -10.82 16.41
N THR A 71 -7.17 -11.09 15.10
CA THR A 71 -8.18 -11.80 14.32
C THR A 71 -8.28 -13.26 14.75
N ASP A 72 -9.48 -13.70 15.12
CA ASP A 72 -9.82 -15.10 15.38
C ASP A 72 -10.27 -15.84 14.10
N CYS A 73 -10.55 -15.10 13.03
CA CYS A 73 -10.95 -15.65 11.74
C CYS A 73 -9.74 -16.11 10.91
N GLN A 74 -9.51 -17.43 10.88
CA GLN A 74 -8.45 -18.07 10.09
C GLN A 74 -8.45 -17.71 8.61
N ALA A 75 -9.62 -17.60 7.98
CA ALA A 75 -9.72 -17.20 6.57
C ALA A 75 -9.23 -15.76 6.33
N THR A 76 -9.53 -14.85 7.26
CA THR A 76 -9.04 -13.47 7.22
C THR A 76 -7.54 -13.43 7.43
N LEU A 77 -7.02 -14.19 8.40
CA LEU A 77 -5.59 -14.29 8.68
C LEU A 77 -4.81 -14.82 7.47
N ARG A 78 -5.23 -15.93 6.86
CA ARG A 78 -4.61 -16.50 5.65
C ARG A 78 -4.56 -15.49 4.50
N ARG A 79 -5.63 -14.71 4.29
CA ARG A 79 -5.67 -13.67 3.26
C ARG A 79 -4.70 -12.52 3.56
N LEU A 80 -4.62 -12.08 4.82
CA LEU A 80 -3.71 -11.01 5.24
C LEU A 80 -2.24 -11.45 5.12
N LEU A 81 -1.93 -12.68 5.52
CA LEU A 81 -0.58 -13.24 5.40
C LEU A 81 -0.19 -13.50 3.95
N LYS A 82 -1.12 -13.95 3.08
CA LYS A 82 -0.84 -14.13 1.65
C LYS A 82 -0.31 -12.85 0.97
N ASN A 83 -0.83 -11.69 1.36
CA ASN A 83 -0.38 -10.40 0.81
C ASN A 83 0.87 -9.87 1.52
N GLY A 84 1.14 -10.35 2.73
CA GLY A 84 2.22 -9.91 3.61
C GLY A 84 2.03 -8.49 4.14
N PRO A 85 2.98 -8.00 4.97
CA PRO A 85 2.91 -6.67 5.54
C PRO A 85 2.92 -5.60 4.44
N PRO A 86 2.01 -4.60 4.49
CA PRO A 86 1.95 -3.54 3.51
C PRO A 86 3.15 -2.60 3.66
N ILE A 87 3.72 -2.16 2.54
CA ILE A 87 4.84 -1.21 2.51
C ILE A 87 4.35 0.21 2.20
N TYR A 88 3.46 0.32 1.22
CA TYR A 88 2.97 1.57 0.68
C TYR A 88 1.49 1.76 0.99
N ILE A 89 1.07 3.01 1.08
CA ILE A 89 -0.34 3.39 1.16
C ILE A 89 -1.12 2.83 -0.02
N SER A 90 -2.29 2.29 0.28
CA SER A 90 -3.24 1.84 -0.73
C SER A 90 -4.67 2.08 -0.28
N ASP A 91 -5.50 2.57 -1.20
CA ASP A 91 -6.95 2.58 -1.06
C ASP A 91 -7.58 2.49 -2.45
N LYS A 92 -8.51 1.55 -2.64
CA LYS A 92 -9.11 1.27 -3.96
C LYS A 92 -9.91 2.47 -4.50
N HIS A 93 -10.48 3.28 -3.63
CA HIS A 93 -11.37 4.38 -3.99
C HIS A 93 -10.67 5.73 -3.87
N GLY A 94 -9.87 5.91 -2.82
CA GLY A 94 -9.09 7.12 -2.56
C GLY A 94 -7.87 7.29 -3.45
N LEU A 95 -7.17 6.18 -3.74
CA LEU A 95 -5.89 6.16 -4.46
C LEU A 95 -5.91 5.09 -5.57
N PRO A 96 -6.83 5.21 -6.55
CA PRO A 96 -7.02 4.19 -7.56
C PRO A 96 -5.78 4.03 -8.45
N LEU A 97 -5.25 2.81 -8.50
CA LEU A 97 -4.12 2.48 -9.38
C LEU A 97 -4.61 2.25 -10.82
N GLU A 98 -3.79 2.65 -11.80
CA GLU A 98 -4.04 2.31 -13.20
C GLU A 98 -3.70 0.84 -13.47
N GLU A 99 -4.21 0.31 -14.58
CA GLU A 99 -3.84 -1.04 -15.03
C GLU A 99 -2.32 -1.13 -15.25
N GLY A 100 -1.69 -2.12 -14.62
CA GLY A 100 -0.24 -2.32 -14.65
C GLY A 100 0.53 -1.61 -13.52
N ASP A 101 -0.09 -0.66 -12.82
CA ASP A 101 0.51 -0.08 -11.61
C ASP A 101 0.33 -0.98 -10.39
N THR A 102 1.34 -0.97 -9.53
CA THR A 102 1.46 -1.91 -8.40
C THR A 102 1.29 -1.22 -7.04
N HIS A 103 1.78 0.01 -6.89
CA HIS A 103 1.72 0.76 -5.64
C HIS A 103 1.88 2.27 -5.85
N VAL A 104 1.49 3.03 -4.83
CA VAL A 104 1.78 4.47 -4.73
C VAL A 104 3.20 4.65 -4.21
N THR A 105 4.05 5.34 -4.98
CA THR A 105 5.45 5.58 -4.61
C THR A 105 5.64 6.91 -3.87
N THR A 106 4.96 7.95 -4.35
CA THR A 106 5.15 9.33 -3.88
C THR A 106 3.79 10.01 -3.76
N LEU A 107 3.66 10.90 -2.79
CA LEU A 107 2.50 11.76 -2.55
C LEU A 107 2.96 13.21 -2.59
N TRP A 108 2.15 14.09 -3.12
CA TRP A 108 2.39 15.54 -3.07
C TRP A 108 1.23 16.24 -2.38
N PHE A 109 1.55 17.17 -1.49
CA PHE A 109 0.57 17.88 -0.66
C PHE A 109 0.52 19.37 -1.04
N ALA A 110 -0.67 19.88 -1.34
CA ALA A 110 -0.85 21.28 -1.74
C ALA A 110 -0.52 22.27 -0.61
N VAL A 111 -0.75 21.90 0.65
CA VAL A 111 -0.51 22.75 1.83
C VAL A 111 0.92 23.26 1.95
N ASP A 112 1.91 22.43 1.62
CA ASP A 112 3.32 22.76 1.76
C ASP A 112 4.10 22.68 0.44
N ASN A 113 3.43 22.27 -0.64
CA ASN A 113 4.01 22.04 -1.95
C ASN A 113 5.21 21.08 -1.88
N ARG A 114 5.07 19.99 -1.09
CA ARG A 114 6.14 18.99 -0.91
C ARG A 114 5.70 17.60 -1.30
N GLU A 115 6.63 16.91 -1.93
CA GLU A 115 6.58 15.48 -2.14
C GLU A 115 7.02 14.72 -0.89
N ARG A 116 6.29 13.66 -0.56
CA ARG A 116 6.55 12.76 0.55
C ARG A 116 6.47 11.33 0.05
N SER A 117 7.16 10.42 0.72
CA SER A 117 7.09 9.00 0.37
C SER A 117 5.67 8.45 0.63
N GLY A 118 5.19 7.59 -0.26
CA GLY A 118 3.98 6.79 -0.04
C GLY A 118 4.17 5.64 0.95
N LYS A 119 5.38 5.44 1.50
CA LYS A 119 5.63 4.39 2.50
C LYS A 119 4.85 4.66 3.78
N LEU A 120 4.21 3.61 4.29
CA LEU A 120 3.46 3.66 5.53
C LEU A 120 4.40 3.84 6.73
N LYS A 121 3.91 4.52 7.76
CA LYS A 121 4.65 4.69 9.01
C LYS A 121 4.86 3.35 9.70
N GLY A 122 6.13 3.02 9.97
CA GLY A 122 6.52 1.76 10.60
C GLY A 122 6.61 0.57 9.62
N ALA A 123 6.29 0.75 8.34
CA ALA A 123 6.49 -0.29 7.36
C ALA A 123 7.98 -0.61 7.18
N VAL A 124 8.26 -1.90 7.12
CA VAL A 124 9.58 -2.47 6.84
C VAL A 124 9.64 -2.94 5.38
N ASP A 125 10.83 -2.88 4.78
CA ASP A 125 11.09 -3.40 3.43
C ASP A 125 12.25 -4.41 3.43
N GLY A 126 12.54 -5.00 2.27
CA GLY A 126 13.64 -5.94 2.08
C GLY A 126 13.60 -7.14 3.04
N GLU A 127 14.76 -7.42 3.64
CA GLU A 127 14.95 -8.55 4.56
C GLU A 127 14.12 -8.42 5.85
N GLU A 128 13.92 -7.21 6.35
CA GLU A 128 13.12 -6.97 7.56
C GLU A 128 11.64 -7.31 7.31
N ARG A 129 11.12 -6.99 6.12
CA ARG A 129 9.77 -7.40 5.72
C ARG A 129 9.63 -8.91 5.63
N VAL A 130 10.62 -9.58 5.03
CA VAL A 130 10.61 -11.04 4.90
C VAL A 130 10.66 -11.68 6.28
N LYS A 131 11.48 -11.16 7.20
CA LYS A 131 11.58 -11.64 8.57
C LYS A 131 10.26 -11.47 9.32
N LEU A 132 9.68 -10.26 9.31
CA LEU A 132 8.39 -9.99 9.93
C LEU A 132 7.29 -10.89 9.34
N TRP A 133 7.26 -11.06 8.03
CA TRP A 133 6.30 -11.94 7.38
C TRP A 133 6.43 -13.40 7.83
N LYS A 134 7.67 -13.92 7.96
CA LYS A 134 7.91 -15.28 8.49
C LYS A 134 7.43 -15.41 9.93
N GLU A 135 7.80 -14.48 10.81
CA GLU A 135 7.34 -14.46 12.22
C GLU A 135 5.80 -14.45 12.30
N LEU A 136 5.13 -13.67 11.45
CA LEU A 136 3.66 -13.63 11.41
C LEU A 136 3.03 -14.92 10.86
N ASN A 137 3.70 -15.65 9.96
CA ASN A 137 3.23 -16.94 9.47
C ASN A 137 3.40 -18.06 10.50
N GLU A 138 4.41 -17.99 11.36
CA GLU A 138 4.60 -18.97 12.45
C GLU A 138 3.40 -18.98 13.41
N PHE A 139 2.78 -17.83 13.69
CA PHE A 139 1.54 -17.77 14.49
C PHE A 139 0.39 -18.59 13.88
N LEU A 140 0.29 -18.66 12.56
CA LEU A 140 -0.74 -19.46 11.89
C LEU A 140 -0.52 -20.96 12.08
N ILE A 141 0.75 -21.39 12.19
CA ILE A 141 1.13 -22.78 12.44
C ILE A 141 0.80 -23.18 13.89
N GLU A 142 1.02 -22.27 14.84
CA GLU A 142 0.82 -22.53 16.28
C GLU A 142 -0.66 -22.56 16.69
N GLU A 143 -1.52 -21.71 16.11
CA GLU A 143 -2.95 -21.63 16.49
C GLU A 143 -3.86 -22.69 15.83
N GLY A 144 -3.38 -23.54 14.93
CA GLY A 144 -4.17 -24.67 14.42
C GLY A 144 -3.61 -25.41 13.21
N LYS A 145 -3.09 -26.63 13.44
CA LYS A 145 -2.80 -27.70 12.48
C LYS A 145 -3.49 -27.58 11.11
N GLU A 146 -2.70 -27.45 10.04
CA GLU A 146 -2.59 -28.47 8.98
C GLU A 146 -1.28 -28.25 8.18
N GLU A 147 -0.51 -29.33 8.01
CA GLU A 147 0.70 -29.44 7.20
C GLU A 147 0.42 -29.26 5.69
N GLY A 148 1.44 -28.85 4.93
CA GLY A 148 1.56 -29.21 3.52
C GLY A 148 1.58 -28.04 2.53
N ASP A 149 2.75 -27.45 2.33
CA ASP A 149 3.18 -27.01 0.98
C ASP A 149 4.65 -27.46 0.83
N ASP A 150 4.85 -28.78 0.92
CA ASP A 150 6.00 -29.47 0.32
C ASP A 150 5.60 -29.71 -1.14
N ASP A 151 5.87 -28.75 -2.02
CA ASP A 151 5.93 -29.01 -3.45
C ASP A 151 6.93 -28.01 -4.08
N ASP A 152 8.23 -28.30 -3.92
CA ASP A 152 9.19 -28.02 -4.98
C ASP A 152 10.37 -29.01 -4.91
N GLU A 153 10.45 -29.82 -5.97
CA GLU A 153 11.58 -30.61 -6.47
C GLU A 153 12.07 -31.84 -5.68
N GLU A 154 11.60 -33.03 -6.09
CA GLU A 154 12.47 -34.20 -6.32
C GLU A 154 11.76 -35.12 -7.34
N GLY A 155 12.31 -35.30 -8.55
CA GLY A 155 11.81 -36.34 -9.46
C GLY A 155 12.14 -36.21 -10.95
N ALA A 156 13.42 -36.14 -11.33
CA ALA A 156 13.83 -36.52 -12.68
C ALA A 156 15.21 -37.21 -12.68
N ASP A 157 15.25 -38.41 -12.10
CA ASP A 157 16.24 -39.48 -12.34
C ASP A 157 15.41 -40.75 -12.54
N GLY A 158 15.49 -41.57 -13.58
CA GLY A 158 16.27 -41.68 -14.81
C GLY A 158 15.74 -42.96 -15.51
N GLY A 159 16.14 -43.26 -16.75
CA GLY A 159 15.89 -44.60 -17.31
C GLY A 159 15.92 -44.73 -18.83
N ASP A 160 17.10 -45.08 -19.33
CA ASP A 160 17.44 -45.70 -20.61
C ASP A 160 16.61 -46.97 -20.93
N GLU A 161 16.23 -47.14 -22.21
CA GLU A 161 16.52 -48.30 -23.11
C GLU A 161 15.67 -48.28 -24.39
#